data_AF-A0A7L3QSZ8-F1
#
_entry.id   AF-A0A7L3QSZ8-F1
#
_cell.length_a   1.000
_cell.length_b   1.000
_cell.length_c   1.000
_cell.angle_alpha   90.00
_cell.angle_beta   90.00
_cell.angle_gamma   90.00
#
_symmetry.space_group_name_H-M   'P 1'
#
loop_
_entity.id
_entity.type
_entity.pdbx_description
1 polymer ?
#
loop_
_entity_poly.entity_id
_entity_poly.type
_entity_poly.pdbx_seq_one_letter_code
_entity_poly.pdbx_strand_id
1 'polypeptide(L)'
;MAPPWCLCWALLPALALALLGLAAAAGPRQTPALELAQELAEELWSAGLPGDLPELEPECRSLLAAFAEGSAALTGCLGRRARPVRLCQGCHGHYRRLLAQYDSIARAVGNSSESHNCAKSILTSDRLQIVVTLSEFFNETWEAANCANCLKNNSEGLSNSTEEFLDLFNKSLTCFEHNLQEQTIDLSPNNYTEVCKNCNDTYTKLNDLYNHLQRMNRQGGESAHSAHLCIDVEDAMNITRKLWSRTFNCSFPCSDTVPVIAVSSFILFLPIVFYLSSFLHSKQKKRILILPKRIQSNANLVNIQEKYS
;
A
#
# COMPACT_ATOMS: atom_id res chain seq x y z
N MET A 1 50.40 -22.45 -58.28
CA MET A 1 50.26 -21.87 -56.93
C MET A 1 48.86 -22.19 -56.43
N ALA A 2 48.74 -23.05 -55.41
CA ALA A 2 47.51 -23.26 -54.64
C ALA A 2 47.38 -22.17 -53.56
N PRO A 3 46.17 -21.89 -53.04
CA PRO A 3 45.75 -22.54 -51.79
C PRO A 3 44.26 -22.95 -51.72
N PRO A 4 43.85 -23.69 -50.67
CA PRO A 4 42.73 -24.62 -50.68
C PRO A 4 41.50 -24.13 -49.94
N TRP A 5 40.32 -24.44 -50.48
CA TRP A 5 39.04 -24.40 -49.78
C TRP A 5 38.47 -25.82 -49.80
N CYS A 6 38.66 -26.57 -48.73
CA CYS A 6 37.89 -27.77 -48.37
C CYS A 6 38.57 -28.41 -47.15
N LEU A 7 38.04 -28.18 -45.95
CA LEU A 7 38.19 -29.02 -44.73
C LEU A 7 37.63 -28.24 -43.52
N CYS A 8 36.30 -28.08 -43.42
CA CYS A 8 35.69 -27.59 -42.17
C CYS A 8 34.24 -28.05 -41.97
N TRP A 9 33.85 -29.21 -42.51
CA TRP A 9 32.49 -29.75 -42.34
C TRP A 9 32.43 -31.14 -41.69
N ALA A 10 33.53 -31.62 -41.10
CA ALA A 10 33.58 -32.97 -40.51
C ALA A 10 33.87 -33.03 -39.00
N LEU A 11 33.96 -31.90 -38.28
CA LEU A 11 34.34 -31.89 -36.85
C LEU A 11 33.21 -31.51 -35.87
N LEU A 12 32.02 -31.16 -36.36
CA LEU A 12 30.91 -30.76 -35.49
C LEU A 12 29.99 -31.88 -34.96
N PRO A 13 29.88 -33.09 -35.54
CA PRO A 13 29.05 -34.14 -34.93
C PRO A 13 29.78 -34.96 -33.85
N ALA A 14 31.13 -34.91 -33.78
CA ALA A 14 31.91 -35.68 -32.81
C ALA A 14 31.95 -35.04 -31.41
N LEU A 15 31.80 -33.71 -31.29
CA LEU A 15 31.77 -33.05 -29.98
C LEU A 15 30.43 -33.22 -29.25
N ALA A 16 29.34 -33.42 -29.98
CA ALA A 16 28.00 -33.57 -29.40
C ALA A 16 27.80 -34.92 -28.69
N LEU A 17 28.40 -36.01 -29.19
CA LEU A 17 28.33 -37.34 -28.58
C LEU A 17 29.25 -37.51 -27.37
N ALA A 18 30.34 -36.75 -27.28
CA ALA A 18 31.20 -36.75 -26.10
C ALA A 18 30.57 -36.01 -24.90
N LEU A 19 29.75 -34.98 -25.15
CA LEU A 19 29.05 -34.23 -24.09
C LEU A 19 27.79 -34.93 -23.55
N LEU A 20 27.15 -35.79 -24.37
CA LEU A 20 26.01 -36.61 -23.93
C LEU A 20 26.42 -37.88 -23.15
N GLY A 21 27.66 -38.36 -23.31
CA GLY A 21 28.19 -39.53 -22.59
C GLY A 21 28.66 -39.28 -21.15
N LEU A 22 28.95 -38.03 -20.76
CA LEU A 22 29.36 -37.69 -19.39
C LEU A 22 28.19 -37.33 -18.45
N ALA A 23 26.96 -37.21 -18.96
CA ALA A 23 25.80 -36.81 -18.16
C ALA A 23 25.11 -37.99 -17.45
N ALA A 24 25.44 -39.24 -17.76
CA ALA A 24 24.73 -40.42 -17.23
C ALA A 24 25.37 -41.07 -15.98
N ALA A 25 26.45 -40.52 -15.43
CA ALA A 25 27.15 -41.09 -14.26
C ALA A 25 27.25 -40.12 -13.07
N ALA A 26 26.39 -39.09 -13.01
CA ALA A 26 26.29 -38.24 -11.84
C ALA A 26 25.13 -38.73 -10.95
N GLY A 27 25.45 -39.64 -10.02
CA GLY A 27 24.69 -39.74 -8.77
C GLY A 27 24.65 -38.38 -8.07
N PRO A 28 23.74 -38.14 -7.12
CA PRO A 28 23.57 -36.83 -6.51
C PRO A 28 24.91 -36.38 -5.92
N ARG A 29 25.55 -35.39 -6.54
CA ARG A 29 26.76 -34.76 -5.99
C ARG A 29 26.32 -34.05 -4.71
N GLN A 30 26.65 -34.64 -3.57
CA GLN A 30 26.69 -33.92 -2.31
C GLN A 30 27.52 -32.65 -2.51
N THR A 31 26.94 -31.51 -2.13
CA THR A 31 27.71 -30.27 -2.07
C THR A 31 28.67 -30.35 -0.89
N PRO A 32 29.84 -29.70 -0.95
CA PRO A 32 30.79 -29.68 0.19
C PRO A 32 30.16 -29.11 1.47
N ALA A 33 29.11 -28.30 1.34
CA ALA A 33 28.30 -27.83 2.48
C ALA A 33 27.42 -28.94 3.10
N LEU A 34 26.93 -29.88 2.30
CA LEU A 34 26.14 -31.02 2.77
C LEU A 34 27.02 -32.06 3.47
N GLU A 35 28.21 -32.35 2.94
CA GLU A 35 29.20 -33.24 3.60
C GLU A 35 29.64 -32.66 4.94
N LEU A 36 29.97 -31.37 5.00
CA LEU A 36 30.36 -30.70 6.24
C LEU A 36 29.21 -30.70 7.27
N ALA A 37 27.97 -30.53 6.83
CA ALA A 37 26.80 -30.63 7.72
C ALA A 37 26.59 -32.05 8.25
N GLN A 38 26.95 -33.07 7.46
CA GLN A 38 26.80 -34.47 7.80
C GLN A 38 27.91 -34.94 8.75
N GLU A 39 29.14 -34.48 8.57
CA GLU A 39 30.26 -34.68 9.50
C GLU A 39 30.01 -33.99 10.85
N LEU A 40 29.50 -32.75 10.84
CA LEU A 40 29.13 -32.04 12.06
C LEU A 40 27.98 -32.72 12.81
N ALA A 41 27.06 -33.38 12.10
CA ALA A 41 25.99 -34.15 12.70
C ALA A 41 26.51 -35.43 13.36
N GLU A 42 27.44 -36.17 12.73
CA GLU A 42 28.08 -37.35 13.33
C GLU A 42 28.96 -37.01 14.53
N GLU A 43 29.67 -35.89 14.50
CA GLU A 43 30.44 -35.36 15.63
C GLU A 43 29.52 -35.00 16.81
N LEU A 44 28.35 -34.38 16.54
CA LEU A 44 27.36 -34.07 17.58
C LEU A 44 26.76 -35.33 18.22
N TRP A 45 26.53 -36.38 17.43
CA TRP A 45 26.01 -37.67 17.90
C TRP A 45 27.04 -38.43 18.73
N SER A 46 28.33 -38.27 18.42
CA SER A 46 29.45 -38.90 19.12
C SER A 46 29.83 -38.21 20.43
N ALA A 47 29.37 -36.96 20.65
CA ALA A 47 29.70 -36.13 21.82
C ALA A 47 28.95 -36.51 23.11
N GLY A 48 28.18 -37.61 23.14
CA GLY A 48 27.61 -38.14 24.39
C GLY A 48 26.59 -37.22 25.07
N LEU A 49 25.89 -36.36 24.32
CA LEU A 49 24.60 -35.86 24.78
C LEU A 49 23.68 -37.07 25.00
N PRO A 50 22.87 -37.12 26.09
CA PRO A 50 21.92 -38.20 26.29
C PRO A 50 21.09 -38.34 25.01
N GLY A 51 21.21 -39.49 24.35
CA GLY A 51 20.67 -39.79 23.02
C GLY A 51 19.14 -39.79 22.93
N ASP A 52 18.46 -39.33 23.98
CA ASP A 52 17.03 -39.10 24.05
C ASP A 52 16.80 -37.64 24.45
N LEU A 53 17.16 -36.70 23.58
CA LEU A 53 16.26 -35.55 23.44
C LEU A 53 14.91 -36.17 23.07
N PRO A 54 13.82 -35.91 23.82
CA PRO A 54 12.53 -36.50 23.49
C PRO A 54 12.18 -36.10 22.06
N GLU A 55 12.32 -37.05 21.14
CA GLU A 55 12.06 -36.80 19.73
C GLU A 55 10.57 -36.47 19.63
N LEU A 56 10.27 -35.37 18.93
CA LEU A 56 8.90 -34.91 18.78
C LEU A 56 8.04 -36.05 18.23
N GLU A 57 6.91 -36.34 18.91
CA GLU A 57 5.99 -37.42 18.52
C GLU A 57 5.67 -37.33 17.02
N PRO A 58 5.67 -38.44 16.26
CA PRO A 58 5.56 -38.41 14.79
C PRO A 58 4.32 -37.68 14.29
N GLU A 59 3.21 -37.72 15.04
CA GLU A 59 2.00 -36.93 14.75
C GLU A 59 2.27 -35.43 14.84
N CYS A 60 2.86 -34.96 15.95
CA CYS A 60 3.24 -33.56 16.13
C CYS A 60 4.27 -33.12 15.06
N ARG A 61 5.19 -34.00 14.66
CA ARG A 61 6.15 -33.74 13.57
C ARG A 61 5.46 -33.52 12.22
N SER A 62 4.41 -34.29 11.94
CA SER A 62 3.63 -34.13 10.72
C SER A 62 2.87 -32.79 10.69
N LEU A 63 2.30 -32.37 11.82
CA LEU A 63 1.62 -31.08 11.96
C LEU A 63 2.60 -29.91 11.79
N LEU A 64 3.78 -30.00 12.39
CA LEU A 64 4.84 -29.02 12.25
C LEU A 64 5.31 -28.90 10.78
N ALA A 65 5.49 -30.03 10.08
CA ALA A 65 5.86 -30.04 8.68
C ALA A 65 4.77 -29.39 7.79
N ALA A 66 3.50 -29.67 8.08
CA ALA A 66 2.38 -29.05 7.37
C ALA A 66 2.33 -27.53 7.58
N PHE A 67 2.54 -27.05 8.81
CA PHE A 67 2.63 -25.61 9.10
C PHE A 67 3.82 -24.95 8.39
N ALA A 68 4.97 -25.62 8.34
CA ALA A 68 6.16 -25.13 7.64
C ALA A 68 5.90 -24.98 6.13
N GLU A 69 5.28 -25.97 5.49
CA GLU A 69 4.89 -25.92 4.09
C GLU A 69 3.88 -24.78 3.84
N GLY A 70 2.85 -24.66 4.69
CA GLY A 70 1.85 -23.60 4.62
C GLY A 70 2.48 -22.20 4.74
N SER A 71 3.42 -22.03 5.67
CA SER A 71 4.14 -20.78 5.91
C SER A 71 5.01 -20.39 4.71
N ALA A 72 5.74 -21.34 4.14
CA ALA A 72 6.55 -21.13 2.94
C ALA A 72 5.68 -20.75 1.73
N ALA A 73 4.55 -21.44 1.55
CA ALA A 73 3.61 -21.15 0.46
C ALA A 73 2.98 -19.75 0.61
N LEU A 74 2.56 -19.37 1.82
CA LEU A 74 2.00 -18.04 2.08
C LEU A 74 3.06 -16.96 1.86
N THR A 75 4.27 -17.13 2.39
CA THR A 75 5.39 -16.20 2.19
C THR A 75 5.71 -16.01 0.71
N GLY A 76 5.79 -17.11 -0.06
CA GLY A 76 5.99 -17.07 -1.50
C GLY A 76 4.85 -16.36 -2.23
N CYS A 77 3.60 -16.52 -1.79
CA CYS A 77 2.46 -15.80 -2.34
C CYS A 77 2.54 -14.28 -2.08
N LEU A 78 2.81 -13.89 -0.82
CA LEU A 78 2.96 -12.49 -0.42
C LEU A 78 4.08 -11.80 -1.21
N GLY A 79 5.26 -12.42 -1.32
CA GLY A 79 6.39 -11.86 -2.04
C GLY A 79 6.11 -11.63 -3.53
N ARG A 80 5.46 -12.57 -4.21
CA ARG A 80 5.10 -12.44 -5.64
C ARG A 80 4.00 -11.41 -5.91
N ARG A 81 3.18 -11.10 -4.90
CA ARG A 81 2.02 -10.20 -5.01
C ARG A 81 2.21 -8.88 -4.25
N ALA A 82 3.46 -8.56 -3.92
CA ALA A 82 3.81 -7.31 -3.26
C ALA A 82 3.78 -6.09 -4.20
N ARG A 83 3.97 -6.29 -5.52
CA ARG A 83 3.96 -5.21 -6.53
C ARG A 83 3.48 -5.71 -7.91
N PRO A 84 2.40 -5.14 -8.49
CA PRO A 84 1.37 -4.36 -7.81
C PRO A 84 0.70 -5.18 -6.70
N VAL A 85 0.17 -4.52 -5.67
CA VAL A 85 -0.34 -5.21 -4.48
C VAL A 85 -1.61 -5.98 -4.83
N ARG A 86 -1.59 -7.32 -4.63
CA ARG A 86 -2.73 -8.23 -4.88
C ARG A 86 -2.81 -9.34 -3.84
N LEU A 87 -2.39 -9.06 -2.62
CA LEU A 87 -2.19 -10.09 -1.60
C LEU A 87 -3.51 -10.57 -1.02
N CYS A 88 -4.52 -9.71 -0.85
CA CYS A 88 -5.79 -10.11 -0.28
C CYS A 88 -6.54 -11.07 -1.23
N GLN A 89 -6.67 -10.67 -2.50
CA GLN A 89 -7.33 -11.53 -3.50
C GLN A 89 -6.53 -12.80 -3.80
N GLY A 90 -5.19 -12.71 -3.79
CA GLY A 90 -4.32 -13.78 -4.26
C GLY A 90 -3.88 -14.78 -3.20
N CYS A 91 -3.83 -14.37 -1.92
CA CYS A 91 -3.24 -15.19 -0.85
C CYS A 91 -4.23 -15.59 0.25
N HIS A 92 -5.51 -15.17 0.20
CA HIS A 92 -6.51 -15.54 1.20
C HIS A 92 -6.62 -17.05 1.45
N GLY A 93 -6.54 -17.87 0.39
CA GLY A 93 -6.58 -19.33 0.52
C GLY A 93 -5.38 -19.90 1.27
N HIS A 94 -4.18 -19.35 1.04
CA HIS A 94 -2.97 -19.74 1.77
C HIS A 94 -3.05 -19.31 3.23
N TYR A 95 -3.52 -18.09 3.49
CA TYR A 95 -3.72 -17.57 4.84
C TYR A 95 -4.69 -18.43 5.65
N ARG A 96 -5.87 -18.74 5.09
CA ARG A 96 -6.86 -19.61 5.75
C ARG A 96 -6.31 -21.01 6.05
N ARG A 97 -5.54 -21.58 5.11
CA ARG A 97 -4.90 -22.88 5.31
C ARG A 97 -3.90 -22.85 6.46
N LEU A 98 -3.08 -21.81 6.53
CA LEU A 98 -2.09 -21.65 7.59
C LEU A 98 -2.76 -21.53 8.97
N LEU A 99 -3.83 -20.72 9.08
CA LEU A 99 -4.61 -20.61 10.32
C LEU A 99 -5.18 -21.97 10.75
N ALA A 100 -5.73 -22.75 9.81
CA ALA A 100 -6.24 -24.09 10.11
C ALA A 100 -5.13 -25.05 10.58
N GLN A 101 -3.92 -24.96 10.01
CA GLN A 101 -2.77 -25.77 10.41
C GLN A 101 -2.27 -25.38 11.81
N TYR A 102 -2.21 -24.08 12.11
CA TYR A 102 -1.88 -23.57 13.45
C TYR A 102 -2.90 -24.06 14.50
N ASP A 103 -4.20 -23.91 14.19
CA ASP A 103 -5.29 -24.38 15.03
C ASP A 103 -5.24 -25.90 15.28
N SER A 104 -4.82 -26.66 14.26
CA SER A 104 -4.66 -28.12 14.39
C SER A 104 -3.55 -28.47 15.38
N ILE A 105 -2.43 -27.73 15.36
CA ILE A 105 -1.34 -27.89 16.35
C ILE A 105 -1.85 -27.52 17.75
N ALA A 106 -2.58 -26.41 17.88
CA ALA A 106 -3.06 -25.92 19.17
C ALA A 106 -4.07 -26.87 19.85
N ARG A 107 -4.86 -27.63 19.05
CA ARG A 107 -5.88 -28.56 19.54
C ARG A 107 -5.40 -30.02 19.64
N ALA A 108 -4.27 -30.37 19.02
CA ALA A 108 -3.79 -31.75 18.97
C ALA A 108 -3.30 -32.25 20.34
N VAL A 109 -4.09 -33.14 20.95
CA VAL A 109 -3.69 -33.92 22.14
C VAL A 109 -3.01 -35.18 21.64
N GLY A 110 -1.75 -35.43 22.02
CA GLY A 110 -1.06 -36.63 21.55
C GLY A 110 -1.63 -37.91 22.18
N ASN A 111 -1.34 -39.05 21.55
CA ASN A 111 -2.13 -40.28 21.73
C ASN A 111 -1.79 -41.09 22.99
N SER A 112 -0.78 -40.72 23.76
CA SER A 112 -0.38 -41.45 24.98
C SER A 112 -0.91 -40.80 26.25
N SER A 113 -1.17 -41.60 27.30
CA SER A 113 -1.63 -41.10 28.60
C SER A 113 -0.62 -40.21 29.32
N GLU A 114 0.64 -40.20 28.85
CA GLU A 114 1.70 -39.26 29.24
C GLU A 114 2.08 -38.30 28.10
N SER A 115 1.34 -38.26 26.98
CA SER A 115 1.72 -37.46 25.81
C SER A 115 1.60 -35.97 26.14
N HIS A 116 2.71 -35.28 25.97
CA HIS A 116 2.72 -33.84 25.92
C HIS A 116 1.93 -33.39 24.68
N ASN A 117 0.78 -32.76 24.93
CA ASN A 117 0.01 -32.00 23.93
C ASN A 117 0.95 -31.32 22.93
N CYS A 118 0.74 -31.53 21.62
CA CYS A 118 1.58 -30.93 20.57
C CYS A 118 1.67 -29.41 20.72
N ALA A 119 0.62 -28.75 21.23
CA ALA A 119 0.64 -27.34 21.56
C ALA A 119 1.74 -27.00 22.58
N LYS A 120 1.88 -27.80 23.64
CA LYS A 120 2.93 -27.57 24.65
C LYS A 120 4.32 -27.76 24.05
N SER A 121 4.50 -28.83 23.28
CA SER A 121 5.78 -29.24 22.70
C SER A 121 6.23 -28.37 21.52
N ILE A 122 5.32 -27.79 20.74
CA ILE A 122 5.62 -26.98 19.56
C ILE A 122 5.48 -25.48 19.83
N LEU A 123 4.44 -25.04 20.55
CA LEU A 123 4.12 -23.61 20.68
C LEU A 123 4.77 -22.96 21.90
N THR A 124 5.03 -23.72 22.97
CA THR A 124 5.48 -23.14 24.25
C THR A 124 6.77 -23.74 24.81
N SER A 125 7.38 -24.69 24.08
CA SER A 125 8.51 -25.48 24.61
C SER A 125 9.84 -24.73 24.57
N ASP A 126 9.95 -23.70 23.73
CA ASP A 126 11.14 -22.88 23.59
C ASP A 126 10.85 -21.38 23.82
N ARG A 127 11.92 -20.60 24.04
CA ARG A 127 11.82 -19.15 24.30
C ARG A 127 11.44 -18.33 23.07
N LEU A 128 11.77 -18.82 21.86
CA LEU A 128 11.56 -18.08 20.62
C LEU A 128 10.15 -18.29 20.06
N GLN A 129 9.54 -19.45 20.31
CA GLN A 129 8.18 -19.80 19.89
C GLN A 129 7.96 -19.47 18.41
N ILE A 130 8.80 -20.04 17.54
CA ILE A 130 8.87 -19.66 16.12
C ILE A 130 7.52 -19.82 15.41
N VAL A 131 6.77 -20.90 15.72
CA VAL A 131 5.45 -21.13 15.13
C VAL A 131 4.45 -20.05 15.52
N VAL A 132 4.47 -19.62 16.79
CA VAL A 132 3.64 -18.52 17.30
C VAL A 132 4.03 -17.21 16.64
N THR A 133 5.32 -16.87 16.67
CA THR A 133 5.87 -15.64 16.07
C THR A 133 5.52 -15.52 14.59
N LEU A 134 5.65 -16.60 13.82
CA LEU A 134 5.28 -16.62 12.40
C LEU A 134 3.78 -16.43 12.21
N SER A 135 2.96 -17.13 13.00
CA SER A 135 1.50 -16.99 12.94
C SER A 135 1.06 -15.55 13.25
N GLU A 136 1.64 -14.93 14.28
CA GLU A 136 1.40 -13.53 14.64
C GLU A 136 1.81 -12.58 13.51
N PHE A 137 3.01 -12.75 12.96
CA PHE A 137 3.46 -11.96 11.80
C PHE A 137 2.47 -12.00 10.63
N PHE A 138 1.96 -13.19 10.29
CA PHE A 138 0.97 -13.31 9.21
C PHE A 138 -0.37 -12.68 9.60
N ASN A 139 -0.83 -12.82 10.84
CA ASN A 139 -2.05 -12.20 11.31
C ASN A 139 -1.96 -10.67 11.30
N GLU A 140 -0.89 -10.10 11.86
CA GLU A 140 -0.64 -8.66 11.85
C GLU A 140 -0.54 -8.11 10.42
N THR A 141 0.15 -8.84 9.53
CA THR A 141 0.22 -8.46 8.11
C THR A 141 -1.17 -8.43 7.47
N TRP A 142 -2.01 -9.41 7.79
CA TRP A 142 -3.37 -9.53 7.26
C TRP A 142 -4.31 -8.44 7.78
N GLU A 143 -4.21 -8.12 9.07
CA GLU A 143 -4.97 -7.06 9.73
C GLU A 143 -4.53 -5.67 9.24
N ALA A 144 -3.22 -5.42 9.15
CA ALA A 144 -2.68 -4.17 8.63
C ALA A 144 -3.06 -3.91 7.16
N ALA A 145 -3.17 -4.97 6.35
CA ALA A 145 -3.66 -4.91 4.98
C ALA A 145 -5.19 -4.73 4.87
N ASN A 146 -5.89 -4.81 6.00
CA ASN A 146 -7.35 -4.79 6.11
C ASN A 146 -8.02 -5.75 5.11
N CYS A 147 -7.45 -6.95 4.93
CA CYS A 147 -7.93 -7.89 3.91
C CYS A 147 -9.33 -8.43 4.19
N ALA A 148 -9.81 -8.37 5.43
CA ALA A 148 -11.18 -8.74 5.79
C ALA A 148 -12.21 -7.94 4.98
N ASN A 149 -11.96 -6.64 4.74
CA ASN A 149 -12.85 -5.77 3.96
C ASN A 149 -12.88 -6.10 2.46
N CYS A 150 -11.90 -6.86 1.97
CA CYS A 150 -11.85 -7.34 0.58
C CYS A 150 -12.61 -8.67 0.40
N LEU A 151 -12.95 -9.37 1.49
CA LEU A 151 -13.50 -10.73 1.45
C LEU A 151 -14.97 -10.77 1.87
N LYS A 152 -15.63 -11.88 1.55
CA LYS A 152 -16.94 -12.24 2.11
C LYS A 152 -16.79 -12.64 3.59
N ASN A 153 -17.89 -12.59 4.35
CA ASN A 153 -17.91 -12.95 5.78
C ASN A 153 -17.39 -14.37 6.07
N ASN A 154 -17.51 -15.31 5.12
CA ASN A 154 -17.01 -16.68 5.25
C ASN A 154 -15.54 -16.84 4.78
N SER A 155 -14.90 -15.77 4.30
CA SER A 155 -13.55 -15.78 3.73
C SER A 155 -13.36 -16.75 2.55
N GLU A 156 -14.45 -17.19 1.90
CA GLU A 156 -14.41 -18.12 0.75
C GLU A 156 -14.30 -17.43 -0.60
N GLY A 157 -14.03 -16.12 -0.60
CA GLY A 157 -13.83 -15.35 -1.83
C GLY A 157 -13.91 -13.86 -1.58
N LEU A 158 -13.77 -13.11 -2.68
CA LEU A 158 -13.84 -11.66 -2.68
C LEU A 158 -15.26 -11.15 -2.45
N SER A 159 -15.40 -10.00 -1.80
CA SER A 159 -16.71 -9.34 -1.70
C SER A 159 -17.20 -8.92 -3.09
N ASN A 160 -18.51 -8.88 -3.30
CA ASN A 160 -19.08 -8.46 -4.60
C ASN A 160 -18.61 -7.05 -5.00
N SER A 161 -18.50 -6.15 -4.02
CA SER A 161 -17.99 -4.79 -4.21
C SER A 161 -16.51 -4.76 -4.62
N THR A 162 -15.70 -5.65 -4.07
CA THR A 162 -14.28 -5.78 -4.45
C THR A 162 -14.14 -6.36 -5.86
N GLU A 163 -14.95 -7.37 -6.22
CA GLU A 163 -14.96 -7.92 -7.58
C GLU A 163 -15.36 -6.86 -8.62
N GLU A 164 -16.42 -6.10 -8.34
CA GLU A 164 -16.86 -4.99 -9.21
C GLU A 164 -15.76 -3.92 -9.37
N PHE A 165 -15.10 -3.54 -8.27
CA PHE A 165 -14.00 -2.59 -8.32
C PHE A 165 -12.82 -3.11 -9.16
N LEU A 166 -12.43 -4.37 -8.99
CA LEU A 166 -11.32 -4.97 -9.73
C LEU A 166 -11.65 -5.13 -11.22
N ASP A 167 -12.91 -5.41 -11.57
CA ASP A 167 -13.38 -5.42 -12.96
C ASP A 167 -13.27 -4.03 -13.61
N LEU A 168 -13.75 -2.98 -12.93
CA LEU A 168 -13.60 -1.60 -13.41
C LEU A 168 -12.13 -1.17 -13.51
N PHE A 169 -11.29 -1.60 -12.58
CA PHE A 169 -9.85 -1.36 -12.62
C PHE A 169 -9.21 -2.01 -13.84
N ASN A 170 -9.50 -3.29 -14.10
CA ASN A 170 -8.99 -4.00 -15.28
C ASN A 170 -9.49 -3.34 -16.58
N LYS A 171 -10.78 -2.99 -16.66
CA LYS A 171 -11.34 -2.25 -17.80
C LYS A 171 -10.65 -0.90 -18.02
N SER A 172 -10.31 -0.19 -16.94
CA SER A 172 -9.57 1.08 -17.02
C SER A 172 -8.17 0.87 -17.60
N LEU A 173 -7.44 -0.14 -17.11
CA LEU A 173 -6.11 -0.46 -17.63
C LEU A 173 -6.15 -0.90 -19.09
N THR A 174 -7.10 -1.75 -19.48
CA THR A 174 -7.29 -2.16 -20.87
C THR A 174 -7.62 -0.95 -21.75
N CYS A 175 -8.45 -0.03 -21.28
CA CYS A 175 -8.73 1.21 -22.00
C CYS A 175 -7.46 2.05 -22.19
N PHE A 176 -6.65 2.21 -21.14
CA PHE A 176 -5.38 2.94 -21.23
C PHE A 176 -4.43 2.28 -22.23
N GLU A 177 -4.25 0.96 -22.15
CA GLU A 177 -3.36 0.21 -23.03
C GLU A 177 -3.79 0.30 -24.50
N HIS A 178 -5.08 0.12 -24.79
CA HIS A 178 -5.63 0.20 -26.15
C HIS A 178 -5.35 1.56 -26.81
N ASN A 179 -5.65 2.65 -26.09
CA ASN A 179 -5.48 4.01 -26.61
C ASN A 179 -4.01 4.46 -26.63
N LEU A 180 -3.12 3.77 -25.92
CA LEU A 180 -1.67 3.98 -26.04
C LEU A 180 -1.07 3.28 -27.26
N GLN A 181 -1.55 2.07 -27.58
CA GLN A 181 -1.06 1.30 -28.73
C GLN A 181 -1.41 1.97 -30.07
N GLU A 182 -2.64 2.48 -30.20
CA GLU A 182 -3.07 3.24 -31.40
C GLU A 182 -2.18 4.48 -31.64
N GLN A 183 -1.71 5.11 -30.55
CA GLN A 183 -0.81 6.27 -30.61
C GLN A 183 0.62 5.97 -31.06
N THR A 184 1.09 4.72 -30.91
CA THR A 184 2.45 4.35 -31.37
C THR A 184 2.57 4.27 -32.89
N ILE A 185 1.44 4.16 -33.60
CA ILE A 185 1.39 4.13 -35.07
C ILE A 185 1.48 5.56 -35.65
N ASP A 186 0.95 6.55 -34.93
CA ASP A 186 0.94 7.97 -35.32
C ASP A 186 1.93 8.81 -34.49
N LEU A 187 3.23 8.64 -34.74
CA LEU A 187 4.38 9.60 -34.67
C LEU A 187 4.41 10.80 -33.66
N SER A 188 3.57 10.88 -32.62
CA SER A 188 3.55 11.99 -31.66
C SER A 188 3.68 11.48 -30.22
N PRO A 189 4.90 11.44 -29.65
CA PRO A 189 5.19 10.70 -28.41
C PRO A 189 4.50 11.18 -27.11
N ASN A 190 3.71 12.26 -27.15
CA ASN A 190 3.30 13.00 -25.95
C ASN A 190 1.83 13.45 -25.93
N ASN A 191 0.97 12.93 -26.82
CA ASN A 191 -0.41 13.43 -26.91
C ASN A 191 -1.45 12.46 -26.32
N TYR A 192 -1.49 12.31 -24.99
CA TYR A 192 -2.45 11.43 -24.30
C TYR A 192 -3.92 11.90 -24.33
N THR A 193 -4.27 12.88 -25.18
CA THR A 193 -5.62 13.44 -25.27
C THR A 193 -6.69 12.40 -25.57
N GLU A 194 -6.37 11.39 -26.39
CA GLU A 194 -7.31 10.30 -26.72
C GLU A 194 -7.56 9.38 -25.53
N VAL A 195 -6.51 9.01 -24.79
CA VAL A 195 -6.63 8.26 -23.53
C VAL A 195 -7.55 9.01 -22.57
N CYS A 196 -7.33 10.33 -22.40
CA CYS A 196 -8.16 11.15 -21.53
C CYS A 196 -9.61 11.22 -21.99
N LYS A 197 -9.88 11.32 -23.29
CA LYS A 197 -11.26 11.41 -23.81
C LYS A 197 -11.98 10.06 -23.74
N ASN A 198 -11.34 9.00 -24.22
CA ASN A 198 -11.97 7.70 -24.41
C ASN A 198 -12.12 6.94 -23.08
N CYS A 199 -11.19 7.12 -22.14
CA CYS A 199 -11.20 6.42 -20.86
C CYS A 199 -11.81 7.22 -19.71
N ASN A 200 -12.31 8.45 -19.95
CA ASN A 200 -12.86 9.33 -18.92
C ASN A 200 -14.03 8.70 -18.16
N ASP A 201 -14.99 8.13 -18.88
CA ASP A 201 -16.18 7.52 -18.28
C ASP A 201 -15.81 6.33 -17.39
N THR A 202 -14.95 5.44 -17.89
CA THR A 202 -14.46 4.28 -17.14
C THR A 202 -13.70 4.70 -15.89
N TYR A 203 -12.79 5.68 -16.00
CA TYR A 203 -12.05 6.22 -14.87
C TYR A 203 -12.98 6.87 -13.83
N THR A 204 -13.96 7.64 -14.29
CA THR A 204 -14.93 8.33 -13.41
C THR A 204 -15.76 7.31 -12.63
N LYS A 205 -16.28 6.27 -13.30
CA LYS A 205 -16.99 5.16 -12.65
C LYS A 205 -16.15 4.46 -11.59
N LEU A 206 -14.88 4.17 -11.90
CA LEU A 206 -13.94 3.58 -10.95
C LEU A 206 -13.71 4.49 -9.73
N ASN A 207 -13.47 5.78 -9.96
CA ASN A 207 -13.24 6.77 -8.91
C ASN A 207 -14.48 6.97 -8.03
N ASP A 208 -15.67 6.99 -8.62
CA ASP A 208 -16.92 7.13 -7.90
C ASP A 208 -17.22 5.90 -7.05
N LEU A 209 -17.00 4.69 -7.58
CA LEU A 209 -17.10 3.46 -6.81
C LEU A 209 -16.11 3.45 -5.65
N TYR A 210 -14.84 3.82 -5.86
CA TYR A 210 -13.86 3.94 -4.78
C TYR A 210 -14.33 4.89 -3.68
N ASN A 211 -14.82 6.09 -4.05
CA ASN A 211 -15.31 7.07 -3.10
C ASN A 211 -16.56 6.57 -2.36
N HIS A 212 -17.43 5.82 -3.03
CA HIS A 212 -18.57 5.16 -2.40
C HIS A 212 -18.13 4.13 -1.37
N LEU A 213 -17.22 3.21 -1.72
CA LEU A 213 -16.68 2.21 -0.80
C LEU A 213 -16.00 2.85 0.42
N GLN A 214 -15.25 3.93 0.19
CA GLN A 214 -14.60 4.66 1.29
C GLN A 214 -15.61 5.31 2.24
N ARG A 215 -16.72 5.85 1.74
CA ARG A 215 -17.79 6.40 2.59
C ARG A 215 -18.51 5.30 3.38
N MET A 216 -18.82 4.19 2.73
CA MET A 216 -19.47 3.04 3.37
C MET A 216 -18.61 2.47 4.50
N ASN A 217 -17.31 2.30 4.28
CA ASN A 217 -16.39 1.78 5.28
C ASN A 217 -16.28 2.70 6.51
N ARG A 218 -16.25 4.04 6.31
CA ARG A 218 -16.25 5.03 7.40
C ARG A 218 -17.51 5.02 8.25
N GLN A 219 -18.65 4.64 7.69
CA GLN A 219 -19.92 4.54 8.43
C GLN A 219 -20.04 3.23 9.23
N GLY A 220 -19.21 2.23 8.91
CA GLY A 220 -19.31 0.87 9.44
C GLY A 220 -18.46 0.55 10.68
N GLY A 221 -17.58 1.44 11.17
CA GLY A 221 -16.77 1.13 12.36
C GLY A 221 -16.06 2.32 13.01
N GLU A 222 -16.11 2.38 14.35
CA GLU A 222 -15.48 3.41 15.21
C GLU A 222 -13.99 3.15 15.53
N SER A 223 -13.33 2.18 14.88
CA SER A 223 -11.93 1.85 15.13
C SER A 223 -10.98 2.56 14.15
N ALA A 224 -9.81 3.00 14.59
CA ALA A 224 -8.83 3.70 13.74
C ALA A 224 -8.40 2.91 12.48
N HIS A 225 -8.56 1.59 12.48
CA HIS A 225 -8.32 0.70 11.34
C HIS A 225 -9.47 0.66 10.30
N SER A 226 -10.65 1.21 10.59
CA SER A 226 -11.78 1.28 9.65
C SER A 226 -11.69 2.42 8.63
N ALA A 227 -10.70 3.32 8.78
CA ALA A 227 -10.54 4.47 7.88
C ALA A 227 -10.02 4.08 6.48
N HIS A 228 -9.28 2.98 6.41
CA HIS A 228 -8.60 2.50 5.21
C HIS A 228 -9.36 1.36 4.54
N LEU A 229 -9.41 1.35 3.21
CA LEU A 229 -9.92 0.21 2.45
C LEU A 229 -8.86 -0.91 2.45
N CYS A 230 -9.22 -2.10 1.96
CA CYS A 230 -8.22 -3.14 1.80
C CYS A 230 -7.12 -2.71 0.83
N ILE A 231 -5.89 -3.13 1.11
CA ILE A 231 -4.68 -2.64 0.41
C ILE A 231 -4.71 -2.91 -1.10
N ASP A 232 -5.33 -4.00 -1.54
CA ASP A 232 -5.48 -4.34 -2.96
C ASP A 232 -6.27 -3.24 -3.72
N VAL A 233 -7.31 -2.68 -3.10
CA VAL A 233 -8.14 -1.61 -3.67
C VAL A 233 -7.42 -0.26 -3.61
N GLU A 234 -6.74 0.03 -2.50
CA GLU A 234 -6.00 1.28 -2.34
C GLU A 234 -4.82 1.40 -3.31
N ASP A 235 -4.01 0.34 -3.46
CA ASP A 235 -2.88 0.33 -4.39
C ASP A 235 -3.36 0.43 -5.84
N ALA A 236 -4.40 -0.31 -6.23
CA ALA A 236 -5.00 -0.23 -7.55
C ALA A 236 -5.51 1.18 -7.87
N MET A 237 -6.25 1.83 -6.95
CA MET A 237 -6.71 3.20 -7.16
C MET A 237 -5.57 4.21 -7.20
N ASN A 238 -4.54 4.02 -6.36
CA ASN A 238 -3.37 4.90 -6.33
C ASN A 238 -2.58 4.82 -7.65
N ILE A 239 -2.39 3.60 -8.20
CA ILE A 239 -1.78 3.38 -9.52
C ILE A 239 -2.61 4.10 -10.59
N THR A 240 -3.93 3.88 -10.62
CA THR A 240 -4.80 4.50 -11.63
C THR A 240 -4.82 6.02 -11.53
N ARG A 241 -4.89 6.59 -10.32
CA ARG A 241 -4.80 8.05 -10.12
C ARG A 241 -3.46 8.61 -10.57
N LYS A 242 -2.35 7.94 -10.27
CA LYS A 242 -1.01 8.36 -10.68
C LYS A 242 -0.88 8.35 -12.21
N LEU A 243 -1.37 7.30 -12.87
CA LEU A 243 -1.41 7.23 -14.33
C LEU A 243 -2.26 8.37 -14.91
N TRP A 244 -3.48 8.53 -14.41
CA TRP A 244 -4.43 9.55 -14.89
C TRP A 244 -3.90 10.98 -14.73
N SER A 245 -3.37 11.33 -13.55
CA SER A 245 -3.02 12.70 -13.23
C SER A 245 -1.59 13.07 -13.58
N ARG A 246 -0.61 12.16 -13.40
CA ARG A 246 0.81 12.49 -13.60
C ARG A 246 1.35 11.99 -14.92
N THR A 247 0.96 10.78 -15.35
CA THR A 247 1.46 10.21 -16.61
C THR A 247 0.72 10.78 -17.81
N PHE A 248 -0.62 10.74 -17.79
CA PHE A 248 -1.45 11.21 -18.90
C PHE A 248 -1.87 12.67 -18.77
N ASN A 249 -1.76 13.26 -17.58
CA ASN A 249 -2.15 14.63 -17.29
C ASN A 249 -3.61 14.97 -17.68
N CYS A 250 -4.51 14.00 -17.49
CA CYS A 250 -5.93 14.12 -17.82
C CYS A 250 -6.73 14.92 -16.76
N SER A 251 -6.07 15.40 -15.71
CA SER A 251 -6.72 16.15 -14.63
C SER A 251 -6.88 17.61 -15.03
N PHE A 252 -8.09 18.01 -15.40
CA PHE A 252 -8.41 19.41 -15.68
C PHE A 252 -8.81 20.11 -14.39
N PRO A 253 -8.09 21.16 -13.96
CA PRO A 253 -8.55 21.97 -12.85
C PRO A 253 -9.84 22.70 -13.25
N CYS A 254 -10.91 22.57 -12.46
CA CYS A 254 -12.07 23.43 -12.59
C CYS A 254 -11.63 24.88 -12.38
N SER A 255 -11.82 25.73 -13.39
CA SER A 255 -11.42 27.13 -13.33
C SER A 255 -12.50 27.98 -12.65
N ASP A 256 -12.57 27.87 -11.33
CA ASP A 256 -13.39 28.77 -10.48
C ASP A 256 -12.64 30.06 -10.13
N THR A 257 -11.57 30.38 -10.87
CA THR A 257 -10.69 31.53 -10.63
C THR A 257 -11.45 32.85 -10.68
N VAL A 258 -12.33 33.02 -11.67
CA VAL A 258 -13.12 34.25 -11.86
C VAL A 258 -14.05 34.54 -10.67
N PRO A 259 -14.96 33.63 -10.27
CA PRO A 259 -15.83 33.87 -9.12
C PRO A 259 -15.05 34.04 -7.81
N VAL A 260 -13.97 33.27 -7.60
CA VAL A 260 -13.14 33.38 -6.39
C VAL A 260 -12.46 34.76 -6.31
N ILE A 261 -11.87 35.25 -7.40
CA ILE A 261 -11.23 36.57 -7.45
C ILE A 261 -12.27 37.68 -7.21
N ALA A 262 -13.45 37.58 -7.84
CA ALA A 262 -14.50 38.58 -7.68
C ALA A 262 -15.00 38.68 -6.22
N VAL A 263 -15.31 37.54 -5.59
CA VAL A 263 -15.78 37.49 -4.19
C VAL A 263 -14.69 37.97 -3.23
N SER A 264 -13.45 37.53 -3.44
CA SER A 264 -12.31 37.93 -2.58
C SER A 264 -12.04 39.44 -2.69
N SER A 265 -12.05 39.99 -3.91
CA SER A 265 -11.87 41.42 -4.16
C SER A 265 -12.98 42.24 -3.49
N PHE A 266 -14.24 41.85 -3.66
CA PHE A 266 -15.38 42.53 -3.05
C PHE A 266 -15.23 42.60 -1.52
N ILE A 267 -14.90 41.49 -0.86
CA ILE A 267 -14.69 41.44 0.59
C ILE A 267 -13.53 42.37 1.02
N LEU A 268 -12.44 42.43 0.25
CA LEU A 268 -11.30 43.31 0.54
C LEU A 268 -11.60 44.81 0.36
N PHE A 269 -12.57 45.17 -0.50
CA PHE A 269 -12.99 46.57 -0.68
C PHE A 269 -13.92 47.07 0.42
N LEU A 270 -14.66 46.19 1.10
CA LEU A 270 -15.62 46.59 2.15
C LEU A 270 -14.95 47.40 3.29
N PRO A 271 -13.80 47.01 3.87
CA PRO A 271 -13.10 47.82 4.87
C PRO A 271 -12.70 49.20 4.37
N ILE A 272 -12.22 49.31 3.13
CA ILE A 272 -11.79 50.59 2.54
C ILE A 272 -12.98 51.55 2.46
N VAL A 273 -14.10 51.07 1.92
CA VAL A 273 -15.34 51.85 1.82
C VAL A 273 -15.86 52.24 3.21
N PHE A 274 -15.79 51.33 4.19
CA PHE A 274 -16.19 51.60 5.57
C PHE A 274 -15.34 52.70 6.23
N TYR A 275 -14.01 52.66 6.08
CA TYR A 275 -13.14 53.69 6.65
C TYR A 275 -13.29 55.04 5.94
N LEU A 276 -13.42 55.05 4.61
CA LEU A 276 -13.62 56.29 3.85
C LEU A 276 -14.97 56.95 4.16
N SER A 277 -16.05 56.16 4.21
CA SER A 277 -17.38 56.67 4.59
C SER A 277 -17.38 57.22 6.02
N SER A 278 -16.76 56.52 6.97
CA SER A 278 -16.60 57.00 8.35
C SER A 278 -15.81 58.32 8.43
N PHE A 279 -14.73 58.46 7.65
CA PHE A 279 -13.93 59.68 7.61
C PHE A 279 -14.69 60.88 7.03
N LEU A 280 -15.39 60.68 5.90
CA LEU A 280 -16.19 61.73 5.27
C LEU A 280 -17.35 62.19 6.15
N HIS A 281 -18.10 61.24 6.76
CA HIS A 281 -19.18 61.55 7.68
C HIS A 281 -18.68 62.22 8.97
N SER A 282 -17.48 61.89 9.45
CA SER A 282 -16.87 62.52 10.63
C SER A 282 -16.53 64.00 10.39
N LYS A 283 -16.00 64.35 9.20
CA LYS A 283 -15.64 65.75 8.86
C LYS A 283 -16.84 66.69 8.74
N GLN A 284 -18.02 66.18 8.39
CA GLN A 284 -19.25 66.98 8.36
C GLN A 284 -19.81 67.28 9.76
N LYS A 285 -19.53 66.44 10.76
CA LYS A 285 -19.80 66.74 12.17
C LYS A 285 -18.69 67.61 12.77
N LYS A 286 -18.41 68.78 12.18
CA LYS A 286 -17.82 69.88 12.96
C LYS A 286 -18.82 70.22 14.05
N ARG A 287 -18.58 69.73 15.26
CA ARG A 287 -19.37 70.09 16.44
C ARG A 287 -19.45 71.61 16.49
N ILE A 288 -20.66 72.14 16.42
CA ILE A 288 -20.96 73.49 16.88
C ILE A 288 -20.61 73.44 18.37
N LEU A 289 -19.42 73.93 18.73
CA LEU A 289 -19.09 74.21 20.12
C LEU A 289 -20.04 75.33 20.53
N ILE A 290 -21.15 74.98 21.18
CA ILE A 290 -21.97 75.95 21.89
C ILE A 290 -21.08 76.51 22.98
N LEU A 291 -20.47 77.67 22.72
CA LEU A 291 -19.72 78.40 23.72
C LEU A 291 -20.72 78.79 24.81
N PRO A 292 -20.57 78.31 26.06
CA PRO A 292 -21.48 78.69 27.12
C PRO A 292 -21.42 80.21 27.31
N LYS A 293 -22.60 80.84 27.30
CA LYS A 293 -22.87 82.29 27.33
C LYS A 293 -22.43 83.01 28.63
N ARG A 294 -21.51 82.42 29.42
CA ARG A 294 -21.05 82.93 30.73
C ARG A 294 -19.58 83.38 30.73
N ILE A 295 -19.12 84.04 29.67
CA ILE A 295 -17.97 84.95 29.78
C ILE A 295 -18.40 86.30 29.21
N GLN A 296 -19.39 86.90 29.85
CA GLN A 296 -19.65 88.32 29.78
C GLN A 296 -19.68 88.84 31.22
N SER A 297 -18.51 88.92 31.83
CA SER A 297 -18.31 89.75 33.01
C SER A 297 -16.88 90.29 33.00
N ASN A 298 -16.80 91.62 32.97
CA ASN A 298 -15.63 92.46 33.24
C ASN A 298 -14.67 92.68 32.07
N ALA A 299 -15.10 93.57 31.18
CA ALA A 299 -14.17 94.58 30.68
C ALA A 299 -13.63 95.39 31.88
N ASN A 300 -12.32 95.64 31.87
CA ASN A 300 -11.49 96.30 32.89
C ASN A 300 -10.85 95.37 33.93
N LEU A 301 -9.72 94.74 33.60
CA LEU A 301 -8.48 94.91 34.37
C LEU A 301 -7.27 94.28 33.66
N VAL A 302 -6.17 95.03 33.65
CA VAL A 302 -4.75 94.61 33.51
C VAL A 302 -4.19 94.37 32.11
N ASN A 303 -3.66 95.48 31.59
CA ASN A 303 -2.43 95.62 30.83
C ASN A 303 -1.29 94.74 31.38
N ILE A 304 -0.80 93.76 30.62
CA ILE A 304 0.60 93.30 30.71
C ILE A 304 1.14 93.16 29.28
N GLN A 305 1.84 94.23 28.91
CA GLN A 305 2.94 94.29 27.96
C GLN A 305 4.10 93.35 28.40
N GLU A 306 4.97 92.98 27.44
CA GLU A 306 6.21 92.16 27.53
C GLU A 306 6.05 90.65 27.28
N LYS A 307 6.88 89.97 26.47
CA LYS A 307 8.14 90.34 25.79
C LYS A 307 8.42 89.33 24.67
N TYR A 308 9.09 89.80 23.63
CA TYR A 308 9.86 88.99 22.68
C TYR A 308 11.03 88.29 23.40
N SER A 309 11.28 87.02 23.06
CA SER A 309 12.60 86.41 22.74
C SER A 309 12.35 85.02 22.16
#